data_AF-A0A0Q6XCX1-F1
#
_entry.id   AF-A0A0Q6XCX1-F1
#
_cell.length_a   1.000
_cell.length_b   1.000
_cell.length_c   1.000
_cell.angle_alpha   90.00
_cell.angle_beta   90.00
_cell.angle_gamma   90.00
#
_symmetry.space_group_name_H-M   'P 1'
#
loop_
_entity.id
_entity.type
_entity.pdbx_description
1 polymer ?
#
loop_
_entity_poly.entity_id
_entity_poly.type
_entity_poly.pdbx_seq_one_letter_code
_entity_poly.pdbx_strand_id
1 'polypeptide(L)'
;MAQLHRHLGVDIGLSGLIKWIRYPVVTSESAGLDVVASVADRFDGAFAHQLLRDCLVLLDSSLSSREIEVLWLAGTLREFDLERLGIDGREWLRRIADICADRVRGDDASFVPASAAPVVDEGLKEAVGAEIGSVGPALEQATAHHAYSPLDGVVPALRRAVDVDPDLAFRLLLRALKGYFVPISEVRYERYLALGNELGLGEDVVDDRDFNVWPDLVD
;
A
#
# COMPACT_ATOMS: atom_id res chain seq x y z
N MET A 1 9.62 13.27 -10.70
CA MET A 1 9.38 12.04 -11.50
C MET A 1 7.89 11.79 -11.50
N ALA A 2 7.25 11.71 -12.67
CA ALA A 2 5.86 11.25 -12.73
C ALA A 2 5.79 9.82 -12.18
N GLN A 3 4.80 9.51 -11.33
CA GLN A 3 4.68 8.18 -10.73
C GLN A 3 4.51 7.12 -11.83
N LEU A 4 5.24 6.01 -11.72
CA LEU A 4 5.38 5.03 -12.81
C LEU A 4 4.08 4.24 -13.04
N HIS A 5 3.28 4.04 -11.99
CA HIS A 5 1.97 3.38 -12.08
C HIS A 5 1.00 4.14 -13.01
N ARG A 6 1.14 5.47 -13.16
CA ARG A 6 0.25 6.31 -13.97
C ARG A 6 0.27 5.94 -15.45
N HIS A 7 1.35 5.31 -15.91
CA HIS A 7 1.55 4.96 -17.32
C HIS A 7 1.15 3.52 -17.64
N LEU A 8 1.12 2.64 -16.65
CA LEU A 8 0.88 1.21 -16.86
C LEU A 8 -0.57 0.79 -16.61
N GLY A 9 -1.35 1.59 -15.86
CA GLY A 9 -2.73 1.24 -15.52
C GLY A 9 -2.87 0.03 -14.59
N VAL A 10 -1.77 -0.42 -13.98
CA VAL A 10 -1.73 -1.57 -13.06
C VAL A 10 -1.21 -1.16 -11.68
N ASP A 11 -1.69 -1.83 -10.63
CA ASP A 11 -1.20 -1.59 -9.26
C ASP A 11 0.21 -2.17 -9.10
N ILE A 12 1.20 -1.27 -9.06
CA ILE A 12 2.61 -1.57 -8.80
C ILE A 12 3.09 -0.76 -7.59
N GLY A 13 4.23 -1.16 -7.03
CA GLY A 13 4.71 -0.60 -5.78
C GLY A 13 4.26 -1.40 -4.57
N LEU A 14 4.22 -0.77 -3.40
CA LEU A 14 3.97 -1.49 -2.14
C LEU A 14 2.56 -2.08 -2.06
N SER A 15 1.53 -1.34 -2.51
CA SER A 15 0.15 -1.83 -2.64
C SER A 15 0.03 -3.01 -3.59
N GLY A 16 0.74 -2.95 -4.73
CA GLY A 16 0.81 -4.05 -5.68
C GLY A 16 1.49 -5.27 -5.08
N LEU A 17 2.62 -5.12 -4.37
CA LEU A 17 3.31 -6.22 -3.70
C LEU A 17 2.40 -6.89 -2.67
N ILE A 18 1.67 -6.09 -1.88
CA ILE A 18 0.70 -6.57 -0.90
C ILE A 18 -0.33 -7.49 -1.55
N LYS A 19 -0.83 -7.16 -2.76
CA LYS A 19 -1.74 -8.04 -3.50
C LYS A 19 -1.09 -9.39 -3.84
N TRP A 20 0.17 -9.37 -4.28
CA TRP A 20 0.87 -10.58 -4.76
C TRP A 20 1.38 -11.48 -3.65
N ILE A 21 1.79 -10.93 -2.51
CA ILE A 21 2.37 -11.73 -1.42
C ILE A 21 1.34 -12.58 -0.67
N ARG A 22 0.06 -12.31 -0.89
CA ARG A 22 -1.08 -13.08 -0.39
C ARG A 22 -1.22 -14.47 -1.02
N TYR A 23 -0.76 -14.63 -2.27
CA TYR A 23 -0.95 -15.87 -3.04
C TYR A 23 0.30 -16.20 -3.86
N PRO A 24 1.05 -17.29 -3.54
CA PRO A 24 0.74 -18.40 -2.63
C PRO A 24 0.93 -18.07 -1.14
N VAL A 25 0.50 -18.98 -0.24
CA VAL A 25 0.76 -18.83 1.22
C VAL A 25 2.27 -18.80 1.47
N VAL A 26 2.77 -17.62 1.84
CA VAL A 26 4.19 -17.41 2.16
C VAL A 26 4.39 -17.61 3.67
N THR A 27 5.06 -18.70 4.05
CA THR A 27 5.22 -19.06 5.46
C THR A 27 6.58 -18.70 6.06
N SER A 28 7.56 -18.34 5.23
CA SER A 28 8.92 -17.97 5.62
C SER A 28 9.35 -16.63 5.03
N GLU A 29 10.32 -15.98 5.67
CA GLU A 29 10.96 -14.78 5.14
C GLU A 29 11.52 -14.99 3.73
N SER A 30 12.26 -16.08 3.52
CA SER A 30 12.91 -16.38 2.24
C SER A 30 11.91 -16.44 1.09
N ALA A 31 10.78 -17.12 1.29
CA ALA A 31 9.72 -17.20 0.29
C ALA A 31 9.08 -15.83 0.03
N GLY A 32 9.01 -14.96 1.05
CA GLY A 32 8.56 -13.58 0.87
C GLY A 32 9.51 -12.76 0.02
N LEU A 33 10.82 -12.88 0.26
CA LEU A 33 11.85 -12.22 -0.54
C LEU A 33 11.88 -12.75 -1.99
N ASP A 34 11.62 -14.04 -2.20
CA ASP A 34 11.46 -14.62 -3.54
C ASP A 34 10.28 -14.00 -4.29
N VAL A 35 9.14 -13.77 -3.61
CA VAL A 35 8.00 -13.04 -4.20
C VAL A 35 8.38 -11.60 -4.52
N VAL A 36 9.10 -10.92 -3.62
CA VAL A 36 9.58 -9.54 -3.85
C VAL A 36 10.45 -9.47 -5.10
N ALA A 37 11.43 -10.37 -5.23
CA ALA A 37 12.29 -10.44 -6.41
C ALA A 37 11.47 -10.72 -7.69
N SER A 38 10.53 -11.66 -7.61
CA SER A 38 9.65 -12.01 -8.75
C SER A 38 8.77 -10.85 -9.20
N VAL A 39 8.23 -10.04 -8.28
CA VAL A 39 7.43 -8.86 -8.67
C VAL A 39 8.31 -7.72 -9.16
N ALA A 40 9.50 -7.53 -8.58
CA ALA A 40 10.45 -6.48 -8.98
C ALA A 40 10.85 -6.61 -10.47
N ASP A 41 10.96 -7.84 -10.97
CA ASP A 41 11.25 -8.13 -12.38
C ASP A 41 10.12 -7.80 -13.36
N ARG A 42 8.89 -7.58 -12.89
CA ARG A 42 7.72 -7.41 -13.76
C ARG A 42 7.72 -6.06 -14.47
N PHE A 43 7.03 -6.05 -15.61
CA PHE A 43 6.83 -4.86 -16.44
C PHE A 43 8.18 -4.21 -16.82
N ASP A 44 9.13 -5.04 -17.26
CA ASP A 44 10.49 -4.63 -17.62
C ASP A 44 11.18 -3.81 -16.51
N GLY A 45 11.04 -4.25 -15.26
CA GLY A 45 11.64 -3.60 -14.09
C GLY A 45 10.90 -2.36 -13.56
N ALA A 46 9.83 -1.91 -14.22
CA ALA A 46 9.03 -0.78 -13.78
C ALA A 46 8.46 -0.97 -12.35
N PHE A 47 8.15 -2.22 -11.98
CA PHE A 47 7.69 -2.53 -10.63
C PHE A 47 8.76 -2.20 -9.58
N ALA A 48 10.03 -2.58 -9.81
CA ALA A 48 11.14 -2.33 -8.91
C ALA A 48 11.30 -0.84 -8.61
N HIS A 49 11.17 0.02 -9.62
CA HIS A 49 11.26 1.48 -9.44
C HIS A 49 10.17 2.03 -8.52
N GLN A 50 8.89 1.67 -8.74
CA GLN A 50 7.80 2.16 -7.90
C GLN A 50 7.88 1.56 -6.49
N LEU A 51 8.22 0.29 -6.36
CA LEU A 51 8.34 -0.40 -5.07
C LEU A 51 9.49 0.18 -4.24
N LEU A 52 10.65 0.39 -4.85
CA LEU A 52 11.77 1.07 -4.21
C LEU A 52 11.38 2.46 -3.72
N ARG A 53 10.67 3.23 -4.55
CA ARG A 53 10.20 4.57 -4.19
C ARG A 53 9.27 4.52 -2.98
N ASP A 54 8.27 3.66 -2.99
CA ASP A 54 7.31 3.52 -1.89
C ASP A 54 8.04 3.13 -0.58
N CYS A 55 8.98 2.19 -0.64
CA CYS A 55 9.78 1.79 0.52
C CYS A 55 10.64 2.94 1.05
N LEU A 56 11.37 3.66 0.18
CA LEU A 56 12.23 4.76 0.59
C LEU A 56 11.44 5.92 1.20
N VAL A 57 10.27 6.26 0.64
CA VAL A 57 9.38 7.28 1.22
C VAL A 57 9.00 6.95 2.67
N LEU A 58 8.61 5.71 2.94
CA LEU A 58 8.25 5.29 4.30
C LEU A 58 9.49 5.21 5.21
N LEU A 59 10.63 4.74 4.70
CA LEU A 59 11.89 4.64 5.45
C LEU A 59 12.44 6.01 5.84
N ASP A 60 12.34 7.01 4.96
CA ASP A 60 12.80 8.39 5.21
C ASP A 60 11.82 9.19 6.09
N SER A 61 10.61 8.66 6.34
CA SER A 61 9.58 9.32 7.12
C SER A 61 9.76 9.21 8.64
N SER A 62 8.94 9.93 9.40
CA SER A 62 8.83 9.81 10.85
C SER A 62 7.96 8.63 11.33
N LEU A 63 7.39 7.82 10.43
CA LEU A 63 6.57 6.67 10.84
C LEU A 63 7.40 5.71 11.68
N SER A 64 6.91 5.35 12.85
CA SER A 64 7.49 4.29 13.65
C SER A 64 7.45 2.97 12.87
N SER A 65 8.31 2.05 13.27
CA SER A 65 8.27 0.72 12.67
C SER A 65 6.95 -0.01 12.91
N ARG A 66 6.34 0.21 14.08
CA ARG A 66 5.03 -0.34 14.40
C ARG A 66 3.93 0.17 13.46
N GLU A 67 3.95 1.46 13.11
CA GLU A 67 2.98 2.01 12.15
C GLU A 67 3.16 1.38 10.76
N ILE A 68 4.40 1.18 10.31
CA ILE A 68 4.70 0.49 9.04
C ILE A 68 4.22 -0.96 9.06
N GLU A 69 4.44 -1.65 10.16
CA GLU A 69 3.97 -3.01 10.37
C GLU A 69 2.44 -3.10 10.34
N VAL A 70 1.74 -2.19 11.01
CA VAL A 70 0.27 -2.12 10.98
C VAL A 70 -0.25 -1.91 9.56
N LEU A 71 0.35 -1.00 8.79
CA LEU A 71 -0.03 -0.77 7.38
C LEU A 71 0.18 -2.03 6.53
N TRP A 72 1.29 -2.72 6.73
CA TRP A 72 1.60 -3.97 6.04
C TRP A 72 0.60 -5.08 6.39
N LEU A 73 0.34 -5.31 7.68
CA LEU A 73 -0.57 -6.34 8.15
C LEU A 73 -2.02 -6.06 7.71
N ALA A 74 -2.43 -4.79 7.72
CA ALA A 74 -3.76 -4.37 7.26
C ALA A 74 -3.96 -4.68 5.77
N GLY A 75 -2.96 -4.40 4.93
CA GLY A 75 -3.06 -4.68 3.50
C GLY A 75 -2.97 -6.17 3.15
N THR A 76 -2.17 -6.94 3.90
CA THR A 76 -1.96 -8.37 3.66
C THR A 76 -2.96 -9.27 4.38
N LEU A 77 -3.90 -8.71 5.14
CA LEU A 77 -4.81 -9.46 6.02
C LEU A 77 -4.07 -10.42 6.97
N ARG A 78 -2.84 -10.06 7.37
CA ARG A 78 -1.87 -10.89 8.12
C ARG A 78 -1.46 -12.20 7.43
N GLU A 79 -1.70 -12.37 6.14
CA GLU A 79 -1.29 -13.58 5.41
C GLU A 79 0.25 -13.69 5.30
N PHE A 80 0.95 -12.54 5.32
CA PHE A 80 2.39 -12.47 5.55
C PHE A 80 2.69 -11.70 6.86
N ASP A 81 2.70 -12.46 7.95
CA ASP A 81 2.79 -11.94 9.31
C ASP A 81 4.24 -11.66 9.74
N LEU A 82 4.62 -10.38 9.78
CA LEU A 82 5.95 -9.93 10.20
C LEU A 82 6.22 -10.21 11.69
N GLU A 83 5.21 -10.08 12.56
CA GLU A 83 5.32 -10.37 13.99
C GLU A 83 5.71 -11.84 14.19
N ARG A 84 5.01 -12.75 13.47
CA ARG A 84 5.28 -14.20 13.53
C ARG A 84 6.67 -14.55 13.02
N LEU A 85 7.18 -13.80 12.05
CA LEU A 85 8.52 -13.97 11.49
C LEU A 85 9.61 -13.29 12.34
N GLY A 86 9.23 -12.48 13.33
CA GLY A 86 10.16 -11.70 14.14
C GLY A 86 10.88 -10.60 13.36
N ILE A 87 10.25 -10.08 12.31
CA ILE A 87 10.81 -9.06 11.42
C ILE A 87 10.15 -7.72 11.73
N ASP A 88 10.97 -6.72 11.99
CA ASP A 88 10.50 -5.35 12.21
C ASP A 88 9.99 -4.72 10.89
N GLY A 89 8.94 -3.89 10.95
CA GLY A 89 8.36 -3.27 9.75
C GLY A 89 9.35 -2.48 8.88
N ARG A 90 10.23 -1.68 9.51
CA ARG A 90 11.29 -0.95 8.79
C ARG A 90 12.37 -1.90 8.28
N GLU A 91 12.70 -2.94 9.02
CA GLU A 91 13.62 -3.99 8.54
C GLU A 91 13.09 -4.67 7.27
N TRP A 92 11.82 -5.04 7.25
CA TRP A 92 11.17 -5.59 6.07
C TRP A 92 11.24 -4.64 4.86
N LEU A 93 10.92 -3.35 5.04
CA LEU A 93 11.01 -2.37 3.96
C LEU A 93 12.44 -2.16 3.44
N ARG A 94 13.46 -2.22 4.31
CA ARG A 94 14.87 -2.14 3.86
C ARG A 94 15.23 -3.31 2.95
N ARG A 95 14.84 -4.53 3.33
CA ARG A 95 15.10 -5.73 2.53
C ARG A 95 14.42 -5.65 1.15
N ILE A 96 13.18 -5.16 1.11
CA ILE A 96 12.49 -4.91 -0.17
C ILE A 96 13.24 -3.86 -1.00
N ALA A 97 13.64 -2.74 -0.38
CA ALA A 97 14.37 -1.67 -1.04
C ALA A 97 15.71 -2.16 -1.61
N ASP A 98 16.46 -2.99 -0.88
CA ASP A 98 17.72 -3.55 -1.33
C ASP A 98 17.53 -4.42 -2.58
N ILE A 99 16.55 -5.33 -2.58
CA ILE A 99 16.22 -6.16 -3.75
C ILE A 99 15.87 -5.29 -4.96
N CYS A 100 15.02 -4.28 -4.76
CA CYS A 100 14.60 -3.42 -5.87
C CYS A 100 15.75 -2.55 -6.38
N ALA A 101 16.60 -2.03 -5.50
CA ALA A 101 17.77 -1.24 -5.88
C ALA A 101 18.78 -2.08 -6.67
N ASP A 102 19.04 -3.31 -6.24
CA ASP A 102 19.93 -4.23 -6.96
C ASP A 102 19.36 -4.63 -8.32
N ARG A 103 18.05 -4.86 -8.41
CA ARG A 103 17.39 -5.12 -9.69
C ARG A 103 17.52 -3.96 -10.67
N VAL A 104 17.28 -2.73 -10.22
CA VAL A 104 17.43 -1.52 -11.06
C VAL A 104 18.89 -1.32 -11.47
N ARG A 105 19.85 -1.56 -10.55
CA ARG A 105 21.28 -1.51 -10.88
C ARG A 105 21.72 -2.55 -11.90
N GLY A 106 21.00 -3.65 -12.01
CA GLY A 106 21.20 -4.64 -13.06
C GLY A 106 21.03 -4.05 -14.47
N ASP A 107 20.09 -3.11 -14.64
CA ASP A 107 19.84 -2.42 -15.92
C ASP A 107 20.71 -1.15 -16.06
N ASP A 108 20.94 -0.43 -14.96
CA ASP A 108 21.80 0.75 -14.90
C ASP A 108 22.69 0.73 -13.66
N ALA A 109 23.95 0.30 -13.83
CA ALA A 109 24.92 0.20 -12.75
C ALA A 109 25.25 1.56 -12.07
N SER A 110 24.92 2.69 -12.71
CA SER A 110 25.11 4.04 -12.14
C SER A 110 23.93 4.52 -11.30
N PHE A 111 22.85 3.74 -11.23
CA PHE A 111 21.65 4.09 -10.51
C PHE A 111 21.92 4.34 -9.01
N VAL A 112 21.58 5.55 -8.58
CA VAL A 112 21.54 5.96 -7.18
C VAL A 112 20.09 6.36 -6.87
N PRO A 113 19.44 5.73 -5.86
CA PRO A 113 18.09 6.14 -5.48
C PRO A 113 18.09 7.60 -5.04
N ALA A 114 17.19 8.41 -5.61
CA ALA A 114 16.98 9.77 -5.14
C ALA A 114 16.35 9.73 -3.73
N SER A 115 16.73 10.69 -2.87
CA SER A 115 16.00 10.90 -1.60
C SER A 115 14.53 11.17 -1.92
N ALA A 116 13.65 10.43 -1.25
CA ALA A 116 12.31 10.23 -1.74
C ALA A 116 11.30 11.27 -1.21
N ALA A 117 11.72 12.35 -0.55
CA ALA A 117 10.81 13.33 0.03
C ALA A 117 9.82 13.87 -1.02
N PRO A 118 8.55 13.45 -0.98
CA PRO A 118 7.60 13.89 -1.98
C PRO A 118 7.23 15.34 -1.71
N VAL A 119 7.01 16.10 -2.78
CA VAL A 119 6.25 17.34 -2.67
C VAL A 119 4.80 16.91 -2.43
N VAL A 120 4.33 17.11 -1.20
CA VAL A 120 2.96 16.77 -0.83
C VAL A 120 2.04 17.88 -1.32
N ASP A 121 1.08 17.52 -2.17
CA ASP A 121 -0.02 18.41 -2.52
C ASP A 121 -1.00 18.45 -1.34
N GLU A 122 -1.13 19.60 -0.70
CA GLU A 122 -1.98 19.77 0.48
C GLU A 122 -3.47 19.52 0.19
N GLY A 123 -3.94 19.77 -1.04
CA GLY A 123 -5.31 19.48 -1.44
C GLY A 123 -5.57 17.98 -1.53
N LEU A 124 -4.66 17.23 -2.16
CA LEU A 124 -4.73 15.76 -2.20
C LEU A 124 -4.59 15.15 -0.81
N LYS A 125 -3.72 15.72 0.03
CA LYS A 125 -3.56 15.33 1.42
C LYS A 125 -4.86 15.48 2.21
N GLU A 126 -5.53 16.62 2.09
CA GLU A 126 -6.82 16.88 2.75
C GLU A 126 -7.90 15.92 2.24
N ALA A 127 -8.00 15.73 0.93
CA ALA A 127 -8.99 14.84 0.32
C ALA A 127 -8.84 13.38 0.78
N VAL A 128 -7.61 12.84 0.72
CA VAL A 128 -7.33 11.47 1.19
C VAL A 128 -7.55 11.35 2.71
N GLY A 129 -7.12 12.36 3.48
CA GLY A 129 -7.35 12.40 4.92
C GLY A 129 -8.83 12.41 5.31
N ALA A 130 -9.65 13.14 4.55
CA ALA A 130 -11.10 13.20 4.74
C ALA A 130 -11.76 11.83 4.47
N GLU A 131 -11.37 11.13 3.40
CA GLU A 131 -11.89 9.79 3.11
C GLU A 131 -11.48 8.78 4.18
N ILE A 132 -10.22 8.76 4.62
CA ILE A 132 -9.77 7.91 5.75
C ILE A 132 -10.56 8.25 7.02
N GLY A 133 -10.81 9.53 7.30
CA GLY A 133 -11.61 9.94 8.45
C GLY A 133 -13.06 9.49 8.38
N SER A 134 -13.65 9.55 7.18
CA SER A 134 -15.05 9.18 6.93
C SER A 134 -15.28 7.68 7.04
N VAL A 135 -14.45 6.86 6.38
CA VAL A 135 -14.58 5.38 6.42
C VAL A 135 -13.95 4.77 7.68
N GLY A 136 -13.18 5.55 8.43
CA GLY A 136 -12.37 5.11 9.56
C GLY A 136 -13.11 4.26 10.60
N PRO A 137 -14.29 4.68 11.11
CA PRO A 137 -15.02 3.89 12.10
C PRO A 137 -15.40 2.49 11.61
N ALA A 138 -15.84 2.37 10.35
CA ALA A 138 -16.18 1.08 9.75
C ALA A 138 -14.94 0.20 9.55
N LEU A 139 -13.82 0.80 9.11
CA LEU A 139 -12.55 0.10 8.97
C LEU A 139 -12.02 -0.38 10.32
N GLU A 140 -12.00 0.46 11.35
CA GLU A 140 -11.57 0.06 12.70
C GLU A 140 -12.45 -1.05 13.29
N GLN A 141 -13.77 -0.97 13.10
CA GLN A 141 -14.68 -2.02 13.53
C GLN A 141 -14.37 -3.34 12.82
N ALA A 142 -14.17 -3.31 11.50
CA ALA A 142 -13.86 -4.49 10.71
C ALA A 142 -12.50 -5.10 11.10
N THR A 143 -11.48 -4.27 11.34
CA THR A 143 -10.13 -4.76 11.67
C THR A 143 -10.04 -5.28 13.11
N ALA A 144 -10.62 -4.59 14.08
CA ALA A 144 -10.56 -4.99 15.49
C ALA A 144 -11.35 -6.29 15.77
N HIS A 145 -12.46 -6.50 15.05
CA HIS A 145 -13.35 -7.65 15.25
C HIS A 145 -13.17 -8.76 14.19
N HIS A 146 -12.15 -8.68 13.34
CA HIS A 146 -11.90 -9.72 12.35
C HIS A 146 -11.57 -11.05 13.03
N ALA A 147 -12.29 -12.12 12.68
CA ALA A 147 -12.21 -13.41 13.36
C ALA A 147 -10.81 -14.06 13.35
N TYR A 148 -10.04 -13.83 12.29
CA TYR A 148 -8.75 -14.49 12.06
C TYR A 148 -7.54 -13.55 12.06
N SER A 149 -7.80 -12.25 11.88
CA SER A 149 -6.74 -11.26 11.66
C SER A 149 -7.05 -9.94 12.39
N PRO A 150 -7.32 -9.99 13.71
CA PRO A 150 -7.61 -8.79 14.48
C PRO A 150 -6.41 -7.84 14.42
N LEU A 151 -6.68 -6.55 14.20
CA LEU A 151 -5.65 -5.54 14.10
C LEU A 151 -6.18 -4.17 14.55
N ASP A 152 -5.47 -3.56 15.49
CA ASP A 152 -5.75 -2.22 15.98
C ASP A 152 -4.82 -1.18 15.34
N GLY A 153 -5.24 0.09 15.34
CA GLY A 153 -4.39 1.22 14.97
C GLY A 153 -4.25 1.46 13.46
N VAL A 154 -5.04 0.78 12.62
CA VAL A 154 -5.00 0.92 11.15
C VAL A 154 -5.27 2.35 10.71
N VAL A 155 -6.35 2.98 11.20
CA VAL A 155 -6.73 4.34 10.81
C VAL A 155 -5.72 5.39 11.27
N PRO A 156 -5.24 5.40 12.53
CA PRO A 156 -4.14 6.27 12.93
C PRO A 156 -2.89 6.12 12.06
N ALA A 157 -2.47 4.89 11.74
CA ALA A 157 -1.31 4.65 10.89
C ALA A 157 -1.52 5.18 9.46
N LEU A 158 -2.72 4.96 8.88
CA LEU A 158 -3.08 5.52 7.57
C LEU A 158 -3.06 7.04 7.56
N ARG A 159 -3.60 7.71 8.59
CA ARG A 159 -3.54 9.18 8.71
C ARG A 159 -2.12 9.70 8.76
N ARG A 160 -1.22 9.01 9.48
CA ARG A 160 0.20 9.38 9.53
C ARG A 160 0.89 9.12 8.19
N ALA A 161 0.49 8.08 7.45
CA ALA A 161 0.96 7.85 6.10
C ALA A 161 0.50 8.93 5.11
N VAL A 162 -0.66 9.55 5.30
CA VAL A 162 -1.11 10.69 4.46
C VAL A 162 -0.16 11.88 4.55
N ASP A 163 0.38 12.18 5.74
CA ASP A 163 1.39 13.22 5.93
C ASP A 163 2.70 12.93 5.19
N VAL A 164 2.98 11.65 4.93
CA VAL A 164 4.19 11.19 4.26
C VAL A 164 3.98 11.14 2.75
N ASP A 165 2.88 10.51 2.31
CA ASP A 165 2.54 10.32 0.92
C ASP A 165 1.04 9.98 0.75
N PRO A 166 0.21 10.94 0.29
CA PRO A 166 -1.23 10.73 0.18
C PRO A 166 -1.60 9.67 -0.87
N ASP A 167 -0.82 9.52 -1.93
CA ASP A 167 -1.03 8.50 -2.97
C ASP A 167 -0.86 7.09 -2.40
N LEU A 168 0.25 6.83 -1.73
CA LEU A 168 0.52 5.55 -1.11
C LEU A 168 -0.46 5.26 0.03
N ALA A 169 -0.77 6.27 0.85
CA ALA A 169 -1.77 6.13 1.91
C ALA A 169 -3.15 5.75 1.36
N PHE A 170 -3.56 6.37 0.24
CA PHE A 170 -4.81 6.02 -0.43
C PHE A 170 -4.76 4.59 -0.97
N ARG A 171 -3.72 4.19 -1.70
CA ARG A 171 -3.57 2.81 -2.19
C ARG A 171 -3.59 1.77 -1.06
N LEU A 172 -2.98 2.08 0.09
CA LEU A 172 -3.00 1.21 1.28
C LEU A 172 -4.39 1.15 1.94
N LEU A 173 -5.12 2.28 1.99
CA LEU A 173 -6.52 2.29 2.42
C LEU A 173 -7.35 1.34 1.56
N LEU A 174 -7.28 1.44 0.23
CA LEU A 174 -8.07 0.58 -0.66
C LEU A 174 -7.75 -0.89 -0.44
N ARG A 175 -6.48 -1.25 -0.22
CA ARG A 175 -6.08 -2.62 0.10
C ARG A 175 -6.67 -3.10 1.42
N ALA A 176 -6.67 -2.27 2.47
CA ALA A 176 -7.28 -2.61 3.76
C ALA A 176 -8.80 -2.78 3.64
N LEU A 177 -9.50 -1.87 2.94
CA LEU A 177 -10.95 -1.95 2.75
C LEU A 177 -11.35 -3.25 2.02
N LYS A 178 -10.64 -3.61 0.95
CA LYS A 178 -10.87 -4.85 0.20
C LYS A 178 -10.53 -6.08 1.05
N GLY A 179 -9.39 -6.08 1.73
CA GLY A 179 -8.92 -7.19 2.56
C GLY A 179 -9.88 -7.51 3.72
N TYR A 180 -10.38 -6.49 4.40
CA TYR A 180 -11.34 -6.63 5.52
C TYR A 180 -12.80 -6.61 5.08
N PHE A 181 -13.05 -6.59 3.76
CA PHE A 181 -14.39 -6.62 3.17
C PHE A 181 -15.32 -5.52 3.72
N VAL A 182 -14.77 -4.33 3.95
CA VAL A 182 -15.49 -3.19 4.53
C VAL A 182 -16.58 -2.74 3.56
N PRO A 183 -17.87 -2.71 3.96
CA PRO A 183 -18.95 -2.24 3.10
C PRO A 183 -18.77 -0.76 2.76
N ILE A 184 -18.94 -0.39 1.49
CA ILE A 184 -18.97 0.99 1.01
C ILE A 184 -20.20 1.26 0.15
N SER A 185 -20.67 2.50 0.11
CA SER A 185 -21.77 2.92 -0.76
C SER A 185 -21.30 3.09 -2.21
N GLU A 186 -22.25 3.11 -3.15
CA GLU A 186 -21.95 3.46 -4.56
C GLU A 186 -21.37 4.88 -4.67
N VAL A 187 -21.89 5.83 -3.88
CA VAL A 187 -21.41 7.22 -3.88
C VAL A 187 -19.94 7.26 -3.43
N ARG A 188 -19.56 6.51 -2.39
CA ARG A 188 -18.16 6.43 -1.96
C ARG A 188 -17.27 5.76 -2.98
N TYR A 189 -17.76 4.71 -3.64
CA TYR A 189 -17.06 4.06 -4.73
C TYR A 189 -16.75 5.06 -5.87
N GLU A 190 -17.72 5.87 -6.28
CA GLU A 190 -17.51 6.94 -7.27
C GLU A 190 -16.50 8.00 -6.78
N ARG A 191 -16.55 8.39 -5.50
CA ARG A 191 -15.55 9.29 -4.90
C ARG A 191 -14.14 8.69 -4.93
N TYR A 192 -13.99 7.39 -4.70
CA TYR A 192 -12.69 6.72 -4.79
C TYR A 192 -12.15 6.68 -6.22
N LEU A 193 -13.01 6.46 -7.22
CA LEU A 193 -12.62 6.55 -8.62
C LEU A 193 -12.17 7.97 -8.98
N ALA A 194 -12.92 8.99 -8.55
CA ALA A 194 -12.58 10.39 -8.79
C ALA A 194 -11.23 10.77 -8.14
N LEU A 195 -11.07 10.44 -6.85
CA LEU A 195 -9.84 10.71 -6.10
C LEU A 195 -8.64 9.93 -6.67
N GLY A 196 -8.86 8.67 -7.09
CA GLY A 196 -7.85 7.89 -7.79
C GLY A 196 -7.40 8.57 -9.08
N ASN A 197 -8.33 9.07 -9.89
CA ASN A 197 -8.01 9.81 -11.10
C ASN A 197 -7.24 11.12 -10.81
N GLU A 198 -7.58 11.85 -9.75
CA GLU A 198 -6.83 13.05 -9.31
C GLU A 198 -5.39 12.72 -8.88
N LEU A 199 -5.19 11.56 -8.25
CA LEU A 199 -3.88 11.01 -7.91
C LEU A 199 -3.12 10.46 -9.14
N GLY A 200 -3.80 10.32 -10.28
CA GLY A 200 -3.26 9.74 -11.51
C GLY A 200 -3.27 8.20 -11.52
N LEU A 201 -4.03 7.57 -10.63
CA LEU A 201 -4.20 6.12 -10.57
C LEU A 201 -5.13 5.65 -11.69
N GLY A 202 -4.80 4.50 -12.30
CA GLY A 202 -5.73 3.81 -13.19
C GLY A 202 -6.89 3.19 -12.41
N GLU A 203 -8.03 2.98 -13.08
CA GLU A 203 -9.22 2.37 -12.48
C GLU A 203 -8.92 1.01 -11.82
N ASP A 204 -8.12 0.16 -12.48
CA ASP A 204 -7.72 -1.16 -11.95
C ASP A 204 -6.82 -1.09 -10.70
N VAL A 205 -6.23 0.08 -10.42
CA VAL A 205 -5.52 0.33 -9.15
C VAL A 205 -6.54 0.62 -8.04
N VAL A 206 -7.59 1.36 -8.38
CA VAL A 206 -8.65 1.72 -7.44
C VAL A 206 -9.51 0.50 -7.14
N ASP A 207 -10.03 -0.17 -8.15
CA ASP A 207 -10.84 -1.38 -8.03
C ASP A 207 -10.39 -2.49 -8.99
N ASP A 208 -9.89 -3.57 -8.41
CA ASP A 208 -9.60 -4.82 -9.10
C ASP A 208 -10.76 -5.82 -9.00
N ARG A 209 -11.98 -5.30 -8.79
CA ARG A 209 -13.28 -5.97 -8.62
C ARG A 209 -13.46 -6.68 -7.28
N ASP A 210 -12.79 -6.16 -6.26
CA ASP A 210 -12.76 -6.73 -4.91
C ASP A 210 -13.42 -5.80 -3.86
N PHE A 211 -14.00 -4.67 -4.27
CA PHE A 211 -14.78 -3.84 -3.34
C PHE A 211 -16.11 -4.49 -2.95
N ASN A 212 -16.44 -4.35 -1.66
CA ASN A 212 -17.74 -4.73 -1.10
C ASN A 212 -18.74 -3.56 -1.22
N VAL A 213 -19.23 -3.28 -2.43
CA VAL A 213 -20.15 -2.16 -2.70
C VAL A 213 -21.60 -2.55 -2.42
N TRP A 214 -22.30 -1.74 -1.61
CA TRP A 214 -23.68 -1.97 -1.17
C TRP A 214 -24.56 -0.79 -1.63
N PRO A 215 -25.53 -1.01 -2.54
CA PRO A 215 -26.37 0.07 -3.09
C PRO A 215 -27.21 0.81 -2.03
N ASP A 216 -27.60 0.12 -0.96
CA ASP A 216 -28.48 0.66 0.08
C ASP A 216 -27.71 1.35 1.22
N LEU A 217 -26.37 1.38 1.18
CA LEU A 217 -25.55 2.02 2.21
C LEU A 217 -25.50 3.54 1.97
N VAL A 218 -25.70 4.30 3.05
CA VAL A 218 -25.61 5.77 3.04
C VAL A 218 -24.34 6.19 3.78
N ASP A 219 -23.61 7.17 3.23
CA ASP A 219 -22.39 7.72 3.81
C ASP A 219 -22.62 8.67 5.00
#